data_AF-A0A965X6D6-F1
#
_entry.id   AF-A0A965X6D6-F1
#
_cell.length_a   1.000
_cell.length_b   1.000
_cell.length_c   1.000
_cell.angle_alpha   90.00
_cell.angle_beta   90.00
_cell.angle_gamma   90.00
#
_symmetry.space_group_name_H-M   'P 1'
#
loop_
_entity.id
_entity.type
_entity.pdbx_description
1 polymer ?
#
loop_
_entity_poly.entity_id
_entity_poly.type
_entity_poly.pdbx_seq_one_letter_code
_entity_poly.pdbx_strand_id
1 'polypeptide(L)'
;MVKTRASGAMGEPFLGMRRNAEDAVLYYISPPAGPAEPQRMPRIRMSPMSQRRLDPTKLADWEIAAAAEETMKPIGEIARDLGLAADELIFELIIPRHTGCFMAFEKIGRRKALAISRINMGLLLEMTGSTIARAAVAYGAVGKTAYRVTELETFLEGKQLDEALIKQAGELAEKIVTEKLAGRKTTPYKRKIAAAVLRRALTRANGGAV
;
A
#
# COMPACT_ATOMS: atom_id res chain seq x y z
N MET A 1 -4.01 17.15 -40.10
CA MET A 1 -5.00 17.69 -41.05
C MET A 1 -6.38 17.42 -40.48
N VAL A 2 -7.01 18.45 -39.92
CA VAL A 2 -8.28 18.36 -39.17
C VAL A 2 -9.44 18.25 -40.16
N LYS A 3 -10.30 17.25 -39.97
CA LYS A 3 -11.59 17.17 -40.68
C LYS A 3 -12.71 17.37 -39.67
N THR A 4 -13.42 18.47 -39.83
CA THR A 4 -14.67 18.81 -39.15
C THR A 4 -15.80 17.97 -39.74
N ARG A 5 -16.61 17.33 -38.90
CA ARG A 5 -17.97 16.92 -39.27
C ARG A 5 -18.90 17.12 -38.10
N ALA A 6 -19.97 17.86 -38.34
CA ALA A 6 -20.99 18.21 -37.38
C ALA A 6 -22.10 17.14 -37.29
N SER A 7 -22.77 17.18 -36.13
CA SER A 7 -24.11 16.65 -35.81
C SER A 7 -24.23 15.17 -35.40
N GLY A 8 -24.87 14.96 -34.24
CA GLY A 8 -25.63 13.75 -33.95
C GLY A 8 -25.71 13.31 -32.48
N ALA A 9 -26.73 13.82 -31.78
CA ALA A 9 -27.37 13.29 -30.56
C ALA A 9 -26.66 13.43 -29.19
N MET A 10 -27.36 14.18 -28.32
CA MET A 10 -27.07 14.50 -26.93
C MET A 10 -27.19 13.28 -26.01
N GLY A 11 -26.20 13.09 -25.14
CA GLY A 11 -26.37 12.54 -23.80
C GLY A 11 -26.07 13.66 -22.80
N GLU A 12 -27.03 13.92 -21.90
CA GLU A 12 -27.03 15.03 -20.94
C GLU A 12 -25.71 15.15 -20.14
N PRO A 13 -25.12 16.36 -20.02
CA PRO A 13 -24.01 16.58 -19.10
C PRO A 13 -24.52 16.64 -17.66
N PHE A 14 -23.90 15.83 -16.79
CA PHE A 14 -24.10 15.85 -15.34
C PHE A 14 -23.79 17.25 -14.80
N LEU A 15 -24.85 17.94 -14.35
CA LEU A 15 -24.81 19.33 -13.90
C LEU A 15 -24.74 19.40 -12.36
N GLY A 16 -23.65 19.97 -11.85
CA GLY A 16 -23.47 20.39 -10.46
C GLY A 16 -22.04 20.09 -9.99
N MET A 17 -21.12 21.03 -9.78
CA MET A 17 -21.27 22.32 -9.11
C MET A 17 -20.18 23.30 -9.59
N ARG A 18 -20.44 24.60 -9.36
CA ARG A 18 -19.76 25.76 -9.95
C ARG A 18 -18.29 25.95 -9.52
N ARG A 19 -17.57 26.62 -10.44
CA ARG A 19 -16.16 27.00 -10.51
C ARG A 19 -15.67 27.86 -9.33
N ASN A 20 -14.38 27.76 -9.03
CA ASN A 20 -13.46 28.88 -9.25
C ASN A 20 -12.21 28.35 -9.96
N ALA A 21 -11.89 29.01 -11.07
CA ALA A 21 -10.87 28.64 -12.04
C ALA A 21 -9.68 29.57 -11.85
N GLU A 22 -8.48 29.03 -11.72
CA GLU A 22 -7.27 29.57 -12.36
C GLU A 22 -6.40 28.38 -12.83
N ASP A 23 -6.34 28.25 -14.16
CA ASP A 23 -5.39 27.54 -15.02
C ASP A 23 -5.17 26.03 -14.86
N ALA A 24 -6.22 25.25 -15.18
CA ALA A 24 -6.07 23.88 -15.66
C ALA A 24 -6.27 23.82 -17.19
N VAL A 25 -5.20 23.56 -17.93
CA VAL A 25 -5.27 23.28 -19.38
C VAL A 25 -5.86 21.87 -19.58
N LEU A 26 -7.14 21.80 -19.93
CA LEU A 26 -7.81 20.55 -20.29
C LEU A 26 -7.39 20.09 -21.69
N TYR A 27 -6.58 19.04 -21.77
CA TYR A 27 -6.37 18.30 -23.00
C TYR A 27 -7.42 17.19 -23.13
N TYR A 28 -8.40 17.38 -24.01
CA TYR A 28 -9.31 16.30 -24.42
C TYR A 28 -8.62 15.46 -25.50
N ILE A 29 -8.11 14.28 -25.13
CA ILE A 29 -7.65 13.27 -26.07
C ILE A 29 -8.83 12.35 -26.35
N SER A 30 -9.37 12.41 -27.57
CA SER A 30 -10.39 11.45 -28.02
C SER A 30 -9.83 10.03 -27.86
N PRO A 31 -10.59 9.07 -27.29
CA PRO A 31 -10.12 7.70 -27.19
C PRO A 31 -9.82 7.16 -28.61
N PRO A 32 -8.68 6.49 -28.83
CA PRO A 32 -8.50 5.76 -30.08
C PRO A 32 -9.61 4.72 -30.21
N ALA A 33 -10.06 4.47 -31.45
CA ALA A 33 -11.00 3.41 -31.76
C ALA A 33 -10.53 2.11 -31.06
N GLY A 34 -11.47 1.47 -30.34
CA GLY A 34 -11.16 0.38 -29.41
C GLY A 34 -10.30 -0.72 -30.04
N PRO A 35 -9.42 -1.37 -29.26
CA PRO A 35 -8.62 -2.45 -29.79
C PRO A 35 -9.54 -3.56 -30.28
N ALA A 36 -9.21 -4.13 -31.45
CA ALA A 36 -9.78 -5.38 -31.90
C ALA A 36 -9.67 -6.42 -30.77
N GLU A 37 -10.73 -7.21 -30.60
CA GLU A 37 -10.80 -8.31 -29.63
C GLU A 37 -9.50 -9.12 -29.70
N PRO A 38 -8.73 -9.26 -28.60
CA PRO A 38 -7.46 -9.95 -28.66
C PRO A 38 -7.74 -11.40 -29.07
N GLN A 39 -7.22 -11.81 -30.22
CA GLN A 39 -7.28 -13.20 -30.66
C GLN A 39 -6.74 -14.06 -29.52
N ARG A 40 -7.63 -14.83 -28.89
CA ARG A 40 -7.23 -15.79 -27.84
C ARG A 40 -6.25 -16.75 -28.49
N MET A 41 -4.98 -16.71 -28.08
CA MET A 41 -4.03 -17.75 -28.43
C MET A 41 -4.65 -19.11 -28.04
N PRO A 42 -4.51 -20.13 -28.89
CA PRO A 42 -5.04 -21.45 -28.58
C PRO A 42 -4.42 -21.90 -27.26
N ARG A 43 -5.26 -22.17 -26.25
CA ARG A 43 -4.81 -22.80 -25.01
C ARG A 43 -4.25 -24.17 -25.37
N ILE A 44 -2.94 -24.31 -25.38
CA ILE A 44 -2.30 -25.63 -25.38
C ILE A 44 -2.74 -26.28 -24.07
N ARG A 45 -3.59 -27.29 -24.17
CA ARG A 45 -4.11 -28.03 -23.02
C ARG A 45 -2.98 -28.92 -22.50
N MET A 46 -2.09 -28.35 -21.70
CA MET A 46 -1.05 -29.13 -21.01
C MET A 46 -1.70 -29.89 -19.86
N SER A 47 -1.32 -31.15 -19.70
CA SER A 47 -1.73 -31.98 -18.56
C SER A 47 -1.29 -31.32 -17.25
N PRO A 48 -2.07 -31.42 -16.15
CA PRO A 48 -1.76 -30.72 -14.92
C PRO A 48 -0.39 -31.18 -14.39
N MET A 49 0.60 -30.27 -14.37
CA MET A 49 1.91 -30.58 -13.82
C MET A 49 1.87 -30.39 -12.31
N SER A 50 1.64 -31.49 -11.60
CA SER A 50 1.67 -31.53 -10.13
C SER A 50 2.87 -30.77 -9.56
N GLN A 51 2.60 -29.69 -8.81
CA GLN A 51 3.46 -28.98 -7.85
C GLN A 51 4.96 -29.34 -7.89
N ARG A 52 5.68 -29.03 -8.97
CA ARG A 52 7.15 -29.04 -8.93
C ARG A 52 7.63 -27.75 -8.29
N ARG A 53 8.59 -27.85 -7.38
CA ARG A 53 9.38 -26.71 -6.92
C ARG A 53 10.16 -26.16 -8.13
N LEU A 54 9.70 -25.03 -8.67
CA LEU A 54 10.32 -24.39 -9.84
C LEU A 54 11.77 -24.00 -9.52
N ASP A 55 12.71 -24.46 -10.34
CA ASP A 55 14.13 -24.12 -10.24
C ASP A 55 14.51 -23.20 -11.42
N PRO A 56 14.67 -21.89 -11.18
CA PRO A 56 14.96 -20.93 -12.24
C PRO A 56 16.36 -21.08 -12.83
N THR A 57 17.22 -21.95 -12.28
CA THR A 57 18.53 -22.25 -12.85
C THR A 57 18.54 -23.44 -13.81
N LYS A 58 17.43 -24.20 -13.85
CA LYS A 58 17.32 -25.45 -14.64
C LYS A 58 16.20 -25.45 -15.66
N LEU A 59 15.25 -24.53 -15.54
CA LEU A 59 14.09 -24.41 -16.41
C LEU A 59 14.26 -23.19 -17.32
N ALA A 60 13.71 -23.28 -18.53
CA ALA A 60 13.59 -22.12 -19.39
C ALA A 60 12.51 -21.16 -18.84
N ASP A 61 12.65 -19.86 -19.12
CA ASP A 61 11.74 -18.82 -18.61
C ASP A 61 10.27 -19.11 -18.94
N TRP A 62 9.98 -19.66 -20.12
CA TRP A 62 8.63 -20.01 -20.53
C TRP A 62 8.05 -21.22 -19.77
N GLU A 63 8.88 -22.18 -19.36
CA GLU A 63 8.43 -23.33 -18.56
C GLU A 63 8.07 -22.88 -17.15
N ILE A 64 8.86 -21.95 -16.60
CA ILE A 64 8.59 -21.32 -15.31
C ILE A 64 7.30 -20.49 -15.39
N ALA A 65 7.14 -19.71 -16.47
CA ALA A 65 5.94 -18.91 -16.69
C ALA A 65 4.69 -19.79 -16.82
N ALA A 66 4.72 -20.83 -17.67
CA ALA A 66 3.60 -21.74 -17.88
C ALA A 66 3.20 -22.47 -16.58
N ALA A 67 4.18 -22.98 -15.82
CA ALA A 67 3.90 -23.65 -14.55
C ALA A 67 3.40 -22.68 -13.47
N ALA A 68 3.86 -21.41 -13.48
CA ALA A 68 3.35 -20.40 -12.57
C ALA A 68 1.92 -19.97 -12.92
N GLU A 69 1.61 -19.83 -14.22
CA GLU A 69 0.29 -19.47 -14.74
C GLU A 69 -0.82 -20.40 -14.25
N GLU A 70 -0.53 -21.70 -14.03
CA GLU A 70 -1.51 -22.66 -13.49
C GLU A 70 -2.09 -22.23 -12.13
N THR A 71 -1.37 -21.39 -11.37
CA THR A 71 -1.75 -20.96 -10.01
C THR A 71 -1.91 -19.46 -9.85
N MET A 72 -1.57 -18.68 -10.88
CA MET A 72 -1.68 -17.21 -10.83
C MET A 72 -3.11 -16.75 -11.10
N LYS A 73 -3.53 -15.73 -10.34
CA LYS A 73 -4.75 -15.00 -10.66
C LYS A 73 -4.49 -14.03 -11.82
N PRO A 74 -5.37 -13.94 -12.83
CA PRO A 74 -5.31 -12.90 -13.84
C PRO A 74 -5.29 -11.51 -13.21
N ILE A 75 -4.57 -10.56 -13.83
CA ILE A 75 -4.45 -9.19 -13.30
C ILE A 75 -5.81 -8.51 -13.07
N GLY A 76 -6.79 -8.76 -13.94
CA GLY A 76 -8.15 -8.23 -13.78
C GLY A 76 -8.90 -8.80 -12.57
N GLU A 77 -8.60 -10.03 -12.15
CA GLU A 77 -9.14 -10.59 -10.90
C GLU A 77 -8.45 -10.00 -9.68
N ILE A 78 -7.13 -9.77 -9.76
CA ILE A 78 -6.38 -9.09 -8.68
C ILE A 78 -6.90 -7.66 -8.51
N ALA A 79 -7.11 -6.93 -9.61
CA ALA A 79 -7.69 -5.59 -9.60
C ALA A 79 -9.08 -5.60 -8.94
N ARG A 80 -9.93 -6.56 -9.32
CA ARG A 80 -11.26 -6.73 -8.74
C ARG A 80 -11.24 -7.04 -7.25
N ASP A 81 -10.33 -7.91 -6.80
CA ASP A 81 -10.11 -8.21 -5.37
C ASP A 81 -9.69 -6.95 -4.58
N LEU A 82 -9.06 -5.97 -5.26
CA LEU A 82 -8.65 -4.67 -4.70
C LEU A 82 -9.71 -3.57 -4.90
N GLY A 83 -10.87 -3.89 -5.48
CA GLY A 83 -11.98 -2.97 -5.69
C GLY A 83 -11.92 -2.15 -6.98
N LEU A 84 -11.05 -2.49 -7.93
CA LEU A 84 -10.95 -1.86 -9.25
C LEU A 84 -11.67 -2.72 -10.31
N ALA A 85 -12.57 -2.10 -11.08
CA ALA A 85 -13.13 -2.70 -12.28
C ALA A 85 -12.09 -2.79 -13.42
N ALA A 86 -12.39 -3.55 -14.46
CA ALA A 86 -11.44 -3.86 -15.53
C ALA A 86 -11.07 -2.63 -16.39
N ASP A 87 -11.93 -1.62 -16.39
CA ASP A 87 -11.87 -0.36 -17.13
C ASP A 87 -11.61 0.86 -16.23
N GLU A 88 -11.32 0.64 -14.95
CA GLU A 88 -11.01 1.71 -14.01
C GLU A 88 -9.50 1.95 -13.89
N LEU A 89 -9.13 3.22 -13.75
CA LEU A 89 -7.76 3.67 -13.51
C LEU A 89 -7.73 4.60 -12.30
N ILE A 90 -6.80 4.35 -11.38
CA ILE A 90 -6.47 5.32 -10.32
C ILE A 90 -5.71 6.47 -10.98
N PHE A 91 -6.36 7.62 -11.14
CA PHE A 91 -5.76 8.80 -11.77
C PHE A 91 -5.31 9.87 -10.77
N GLU A 92 -5.87 9.89 -9.56
CA GLU A 92 -5.58 10.89 -8.53
C GLU A 92 -5.51 10.26 -7.13
N LEU A 93 -4.62 10.80 -6.30
CA LEU A 93 -4.53 10.50 -4.88
C LEU A 93 -4.53 11.82 -4.10
N ILE A 94 -5.62 12.09 -3.39
CA ILE A 94 -5.75 13.30 -2.58
C ILE A 94 -5.19 13.01 -1.18
N ILE A 95 -4.09 13.66 -0.83
CA ILE A 95 -3.48 13.57 0.50
C ILE A 95 -3.75 14.88 1.24
N PRO A 96 -4.62 14.90 2.26
CA PRO A 96 -4.88 16.11 3.01
C PRO A 96 -3.62 16.55 3.77
N ARG A 97 -3.34 17.84 3.74
CA ARG A 97 -2.23 18.43 4.48
C ARG A 97 -2.56 18.39 5.97
N HIS A 98 -1.76 17.65 6.74
CA HIS A 98 -1.84 17.66 8.20
C HIS A 98 -0.76 18.61 8.75
N THR A 99 -1.16 19.58 9.57
CA THR A 99 -0.27 20.55 10.21
C THR A 99 -0.36 20.42 11.72
N GLY A 100 0.72 20.74 12.44
CA GLY A 100 0.74 20.65 13.91
C GLY A 100 0.79 19.21 14.45
N CYS A 101 1.03 18.22 13.60
CA CYS A 101 1.24 16.83 13.98
C CYS A 101 2.71 16.43 13.83
N PHE A 102 3.19 15.52 14.68
CA PHE A 102 4.45 14.83 14.46
C PHE A 102 4.24 13.65 13.53
N MET A 103 5.06 13.52 12.49
CA MET A 103 5.04 12.39 11.57
C MET A 103 6.42 11.76 11.47
N ALA A 104 6.48 10.43 11.50
CA ALA A 104 7.71 9.69 11.30
C ALA A 104 7.49 8.49 10.39
N PHE A 105 8.48 8.22 9.54
CA PHE A 105 8.55 7.01 8.74
C PHE A 105 9.90 6.32 8.99
N GLU A 106 9.85 5.05 9.33
CA GLU A 106 11.02 4.22 9.60
C GLU A 106 11.07 3.08 8.58
N LYS A 107 12.21 2.92 7.89
CA LYS A 107 12.42 1.88 6.89
C LYS A 107 13.67 1.06 7.22
N ILE A 108 13.49 -0.24 7.37
CA ILE A 108 14.58 -1.19 7.63
C ILE A 108 14.84 -2.03 6.38
N GLY A 109 16.02 -1.86 5.78
CA GLY A 109 16.53 -2.63 4.65
C GLY A 109 17.85 -3.32 4.99
N ARG A 110 18.40 -4.10 4.06
CA ARG A 110 19.75 -4.71 4.21
C ARG A 110 20.90 -3.73 3.93
N ARG A 111 20.61 -2.64 3.24
CA ARG A 111 21.56 -1.60 2.80
C ARG A 111 20.88 -0.23 2.90
N LYS A 112 21.67 0.84 2.94
CA LYS A 112 21.16 2.21 3.11
C LYS A 112 20.38 2.75 1.90
N ALA A 113 20.74 2.35 0.68
CA ALA A 113 20.12 2.80 -0.56
C ALA A 113 19.72 1.63 -1.47
N LEU A 114 18.73 1.86 -2.36
CA LEU A 114 18.21 0.84 -3.28
C LEU A 114 17.78 -0.47 -2.58
N ALA A 115 17.21 -0.38 -1.37
CA ALA A 115 16.81 -1.55 -0.58
C ALA A 115 15.29 -1.74 -0.57
N ILE A 116 14.87 -2.99 -0.77
CA ILE A 116 13.51 -3.44 -0.45
C ILE A 116 13.35 -3.47 1.08
N SER A 117 12.27 -2.86 1.56
CA SER A 117 11.96 -2.82 2.99
C SER A 117 11.71 -4.23 3.53
N ARG A 118 12.46 -4.65 4.54
CA ARG A 118 12.14 -5.85 5.34
C ARG A 118 11.02 -5.58 6.32
N ILE A 119 10.98 -4.36 6.85
CA ILE A 119 9.91 -3.75 7.66
C ILE A 119 9.92 -2.25 7.34
N ASN A 120 8.73 -1.65 7.30
CA ASN A 120 8.60 -0.21 7.44
C ASN A 120 7.44 0.14 8.39
N MET A 121 7.46 1.34 8.92
CA MET A 121 6.46 1.84 9.86
C MET A 121 6.18 3.31 9.59
N GLY A 122 4.91 3.69 9.58
CA GLY A 122 4.46 5.09 9.58
C GLY A 122 3.77 5.42 10.91
N LEU A 123 4.12 6.58 11.46
CA LEU A 123 3.57 7.13 12.70
C LEU A 123 3.08 8.55 12.42
N LEU A 124 1.88 8.87 12.90
CA LEU A 124 1.37 10.23 13.06
C LEU A 124 0.89 10.38 14.51
N LEU A 125 1.27 11.49 15.14
CA LEU A 125 0.81 11.88 16.46
C LEU A 125 0.32 13.32 16.42
N GLU A 126 -0.90 13.55 16.93
CA GLU A 126 -1.36 14.88 17.32
C GLU A 126 -1.19 14.99 18.83
N MET A 127 -0.53 16.05 19.29
CA MET A 127 -0.16 16.24 20.70
C MET A 127 -0.93 17.43 21.29
N THR A 128 -1.42 17.27 22.52
CA THR A 128 -1.92 18.37 23.36
C THR A 128 -0.99 18.46 24.57
N GLY A 129 -0.02 19.37 24.51
CA GLY A 129 1.09 19.41 25.47
C GLY A 129 1.90 18.11 25.39
N SER A 130 2.05 17.40 26.50
CA SER A 130 2.71 16.08 26.57
C SER A 130 1.78 14.90 26.31
N THR A 131 0.49 15.13 26.06
CA THR A 131 -0.51 14.07 25.91
C THR A 131 -0.80 13.80 24.44
N ILE A 132 -0.89 12.53 24.06
CA ILE A 132 -1.23 12.10 22.71
C ILE A 132 -2.75 12.27 22.52
N ALA A 133 -3.17 13.26 21.74
CA ALA A 133 -4.58 13.49 21.42
C ALA A 133 -5.09 12.50 20.37
N ARG A 134 -4.25 12.17 19.39
CA ARG A 134 -4.56 11.21 18.32
C ARG A 134 -3.30 10.46 17.89
N ALA A 135 -3.44 9.17 17.58
CA ALA A 135 -2.36 8.37 17.02
C ALA A 135 -2.81 7.62 15.75
N ALA A 136 -1.93 7.57 14.76
CA ALA A 136 -2.04 6.62 13.65
C ALA A 136 -0.72 5.86 13.50
N VAL A 137 -0.80 4.53 13.48
CA VAL A 137 0.37 3.64 13.39
C VAL A 137 0.11 2.63 12.31
N ALA A 138 1.00 2.52 11.33
CA ALA A 138 0.89 1.53 10.27
C ALA A 138 2.21 0.75 10.09
N TYR A 139 2.12 -0.56 9.87
CA TYR A 139 3.27 -1.38 9.50
C TYR A 139 3.15 -1.89 8.06
N GLY A 140 4.28 -1.86 7.36
CA GLY A 140 4.47 -2.51 6.07
C GLY A 140 5.48 -3.66 6.13
N ALA A 141 5.33 -4.63 5.25
CA ALA A 141 6.09 -5.89 5.22
C ALA A 141 5.94 -6.74 6.51
N VAL A 142 4.94 -6.46 7.35
CA VAL A 142 4.59 -7.23 8.57
C VAL A 142 3.21 -7.90 8.41
N GLY A 143 2.83 -8.24 7.18
CA GLY A 143 1.54 -8.85 6.88
C GLY A 143 1.49 -9.38 5.46
N LYS A 144 0.29 -9.68 4.95
CA LYS A 144 0.05 -9.85 3.51
C LYS A 144 0.04 -8.49 2.81
N THR A 145 -0.58 -7.51 3.45
CA THR A 145 -0.65 -6.09 3.02
C THR A 145 -0.09 -5.19 4.13
N ALA A 146 0.15 -3.92 3.80
CA ALA A 146 0.35 -2.90 4.84
C ALA A 146 -0.98 -2.68 5.59
N TYR A 147 -0.91 -2.40 6.88
CA TYR A 147 -2.11 -2.25 7.71
C TYR A 147 -1.87 -1.26 8.86
N ARG A 148 -2.95 -0.59 9.26
CA ARG A 148 -2.99 0.20 10.51
C ARG A 148 -3.11 -0.72 11.72
N VAL A 149 -2.48 -0.32 12.82
CA VAL A 149 -2.46 -1.05 14.08
C VAL A 149 -3.34 -0.32 15.08
N THR A 150 -4.65 -0.46 14.91
CA THR A 150 -5.65 0.23 15.72
C THR A 150 -5.49 -0.05 17.21
N GLU A 151 -5.06 -1.25 17.59
CA GLU A 151 -4.78 -1.62 18.99
C GLU A 151 -3.67 -0.75 19.60
N LEU A 152 -2.63 -0.40 18.83
CA LEU A 152 -1.59 0.52 19.28
C LEU A 152 -2.09 1.95 19.34
N GLU A 153 -2.89 2.37 18.35
CA GLU A 153 -3.47 3.71 18.28
C GLU A 153 -4.32 3.98 19.52
N THR A 154 -5.29 3.09 19.81
CA THR A 154 -6.13 3.15 21.01
C THR A 154 -5.33 3.05 22.30
N PHE A 155 -4.23 2.29 22.31
CA PHE A 155 -3.36 2.21 23.48
C PHE A 155 -2.61 3.53 23.76
N LEU A 156 -2.26 4.30 22.74
CA LEU A 156 -1.47 5.53 22.86
C LEU A 156 -2.35 6.76 23.18
N GLU A 157 -3.55 6.82 22.62
CA GLU A 157 -4.46 7.96 22.77
C GLU A 157 -4.81 8.25 24.23
N GLY A 158 -4.82 9.54 24.58
CA GLY A 158 -5.10 10.03 25.93
C GLY A 158 -3.95 9.87 26.93
N LYS A 159 -2.82 9.26 26.56
CA LYS A 159 -1.68 9.04 27.47
C LYS A 159 -0.59 10.08 27.30
N GLN A 160 0.13 10.32 28.40
CA GLN A 160 1.32 11.15 28.38
C GLN A 160 2.47 10.41 27.69
N LEU A 161 3.13 11.07 26.75
CA LEU A 161 4.29 10.52 26.06
C LEU A 161 5.52 10.57 26.98
N ASP A 162 5.80 9.46 27.65
CA ASP A 162 6.97 9.29 28.51
C ASP A 162 7.73 7.98 28.21
N GLU A 163 8.86 7.76 28.87
CA GLU A 163 9.69 6.56 28.65
C GLU A 163 8.96 5.26 29.00
N ALA A 164 8.09 5.28 30.01
CA ALA A 164 7.31 4.11 30.43
C ALA A 164 6.29 3.72 29.34
N LEU A 165 5.57 4.68 28.79
CA LEU A 165 4.63 4.50 27.68
C LEU A 165 5.36 3.95 26.46
N ILE A 166 6.53 4.51 26.11
CA ILE A 166 7.34 4.07 24.98
C ILE A 166 7.73 2.59 25.13
N LYS A 167 8.16 2.20 26.34
CA LYS A 167 8.51 0.80 26.64
C LYS A 167 7.31 -0.12 26.45
N GLN A 168 6.17 0.22 27.05
CA GLN A 168 4.92 -0.56 26.98
C GLN A 168 4.37 -0.65 25.55
N ALA A 169 4.38 0.44 24.79
CA ALA A 169 3.95 0.47 23.40
C ALA A 169 4.80 -0.49 22.54
N GLY A 170 6.11 -0.56 22.80
CA GLY A 170 6.98 -1.54 22.15
C GLY A 170 6.64 -2.99 22.52
N GLU A 171 6.32 -3.27 23.78
CA GLU A 171 5.92 -4.62 24.23
C GLU A 171 4.60 -5.05 23.56
N LEU A 172 3.63 -4.14 23.48
CA LEU A 172 2.37 -4.36 22.78
C LEU A 172 2.60 -4.59 21.27
N ALA A 173 3.48 -3.81 20.64
CA ALA A 173 3.85 -4.02 19.24
C ALA A 173 4.48 -5.40 18.99
N GLU A 174 5.33 -5.89 19.89
CA GLU A 174 5.89 -7.25 19.78
C GLU A 174 4.79 -8.31 19.82
N LYS A 175 3.82 -8.17 20.72
CA LYS A 175 2.70 -9.10 20.86
C LYS A 175 1.86 -9.14 19.58
N ILE A 176 1.41 -7.97 19.12
CA ILE A 176 0.57 -7.84 17.90
C ILE A 176 1.28 -8.43 16.67
N VAL A 177 2.57 -8.12 16.49
CA VAL A 177 3.33 -8.63 15.35
C VAL A 177 3.57 -10.14 15.45
N THR A 178 3.73 -10.66 16.66
CA THR A 178 3.85 -12.11 16.89
C THR A 178 2.59 -12.84 16.45
N GLU A 179 1.43 -12.34 16.86
CA GLU A 179 0.11 -12.88 16.49
C GLU A 179 -0.13 -12.74 14.98
N LYS A 180 0.11 -11.56 14.40
CA LYS A 180 -0.10 -11.29 12.98
C LYS A 180 0.74 -12.18 12.05
N LEU A 181 1.94 -12.55 12.49
CA LEU A 181 2.87 -13.38 11.72
C LEU A 181 2.96 -14.81 12.24
N ALA A 182 1.99 -15.28 13.03
CA ALA A 182 2.01 -16.64 13.58
C ALA A 182 2.32 -17.68 12.48
N GLY A 183 3.25 -18.60 12.77
CA GLY A 183 3.71 -19.64 11.84
C GLY A 183 4.76 -19.20 10.80
N ARG A 184 5.07 -17.91 10.65
CA ARG A 184 6.10 -17.46 9.69
C ARG A 184 7.50 -17.52 10.30
N LYS A 185 8.48 -18.06 9.57
CA LYS A 185 9.90 -18.14 10.00
C LYS A 185 10.51 -16.77 10.34
N THR A 186 9.99 -15.69 9.75
CA THR A 186 10.51 -14.32 9.98
C THR A 186 10.03 -13.67 11.27
N THR A 187 9.09 -14.27 12.00
CA THR A 187 8.41 -13.65 13.15
C THR A 187 9.35 -13.26 14.29
N PRO A 188 10.31 -14.10 14.73
CA PRO A 188 11.22 -13.75 15.82
C PRO A 188 12.02 -12.46 15.54
N TYR A 189 12.45 -12.28 14.29
CA TYR A 189 13.13 -11.08 13.83
C TYR A 189 12.17 -9.88 13.71
N LYS A 190 11.02 -10.07 13.03
CA LYS A 190 10.14 -8.95 12.70
C LYS A 190 9.46 -8.32 13.91
N ARG A 191 9.08 -9.10 14.93
CA ARG A 191 8.48 -8.56 16.16
C ARG A 191 9.41 -7.58 16.90
N LYS A 192 10.70 -7.93 17.02
CA LYS A 192 11.70 -7.10 17.70
C LYS A 192 11.98 -5.81 16.94
N ILE A 193 12.11 -5.90 15.62
CA ILE A 193 12.37 -4.72 14.79
C ILE A 193 11.16 -3.79 14.74
N ALA A 194 9.94 -4.33 14.66
CA ALA A 194 8.71 -3.53 14.72
C ALA A 194 8.64 -2.70 16.02
N ALA A 195 8.87 -3.34 17.16
CA ALA A 195 8.93 -2.65 18.45
C ALA A 195 10.05 -1.60 18.50
N ALA A 196 11.24 -1.92 17.97
CA ALA A 196 12.37 -1.00 17.97
C ALA A 196 12.11 0.26 17.13
N VAL A 197 11.52 0.13 15.93
CA VAL A 197 11.21 1.30 15.08
C VAL A 197 10.10 2.16 15.68
N LEU A 198 9.10 1.55 16.33
CA LEU A 198 8.07 2.28 17.07
C LEU A 198 8.68 3.06 18.22
N ARG A 199 9.48 2.40 19.07
CA ARG A 199 10.14 3.07 20.20
C ARG A 199 10.98 4.25 19.74
N ARG A 200 11.79 4.06 18.70
CA ARG A 200 12.61 5.13 18.12
C ARG A 200 11.78 6.31 17.64
N ALA A 201 10.67 6.07 16.96
CA ALA A 201 9.79 7.14 16.48
C ALA A 201 9.10 7.89 17.63
N LEU A 202 8.62 7.17 18.65
CA LEU A 202 8.02 7.77 19.84
C LEU A 202 9.04 8.57 20.67
N THR A 203 10.28 8.08 20.81
CA THR A 203 11.37 8.83 21.47
C THR A 203 11.68 10.13 20.73
N ARG A 204 11.68 10.12 19.39
CA ARG A 204 11.87 11.34 18.59
C ARG A 204 10.75 12.35 18.80
N ALA A 205 9.51 11.88 18.88
CA ALA A 205 8.36 12.73 19.19
C ALA A 205 8.49 13.34 20.60
N ASN A 206 8.97 12.57 21.58
CA ASN A 206 9.18 13.04 22.96
C ASN A 206 10.33 14.05 23.07
N GLY A 207 11.39 13.90 22.27
CA GLY A 207 12.59 14.74 22.28
C GLY A 207 12.49 16.04 21.46
N GLY A 208 11.34 16.35 20.85
CA GLY A 208 11.10 17.65 20.21
C GLY A 208 11.76 17.89 18.85
N ALA A 209 12.17 16.85 18.11
CA ALA A 209 12.61 17.04 16.73
C ALA A 209 11.41 16.99 15.77
N VAL A 210 10.68 18.11 15.67
CA VAL A 210 9.75 18.39 14.56
C VAL A 210 10.52 18.90 13.36
#